data_AF-A0A0F9E6Z5-F1
#
_entry.id   AF-A0A0F9E6Z5-F1
#
_cell.length_a   1.000
_cell.length_b   1.000
_cell.length_c   1.000
_cell.angle_alpha   90.00
_cell.angle_beta   90.00
_cell.angle_gamma   90.00
#
_symmetry.space_group_name_H-M   'P 1'
#
loop_
_entity.id
_entity.type
_entity.pdbx_description
1 polymer ?
#
loop_
_entity_poly.entity_id
_entity_poly.type
_entity_poly.pdbx_seq_one_letter_code
_entity_poly.pdbx_strand_id
1 'polypeptide(L)'
;MGLCLSRSKKALINAKEIIIDEAACNKECTGCDIICPVSDRIPFAKISTEEFHSPVFVNMIALGRLLSIIGIKIEKVDFETEFHSRFLEENTRALKYGYTYRD
;
A
#
# COMPACT_ATOMS: atom_id res chain seq x y z
N MET A 1 9.43 -10.91 19.42
CA MET A 1 10.75 -10.51 18.90
C MET A 1 10.60 -10.28 17.41
N GLY A 2 10.65 -9.03 16.95
CA GLY A 2 10.47 -8.68 15.53
C GLY A 2 11.81 -8.70 14.78
N LEU A 3 11.81 -9.30 13.60
CA LEU A 3 12.96 -9.35 12.69
C LEU A 3 13.16 -7.95 12.08
N CYS A 4 14.23 -7.26 12.47
CA CYS A 4 14.57 -5.95 11.93
C CYS A 4 15.46 -6.13 10.70
N LEU A 5 14.87 -6.06 9.50
CA LEU A 5 15.58 -6.24 8.24
C LEU A 5 16.34 -4.95 7.86
N SER A 6 17.63 -4.96 8.16
CA SER A 6 18.69 -4.02 7.78
C SER A 6 18.72 -2.65 8.49
N ARG A 7 19.80 -2.43 9.25
CA ARG A 7 20.29 -1.10 9.65
C ARG A 7 21.26 -0.61 8.58
N SER A 8 20.76 -0.01 7.51
CA SER A 8 21.62 0.63 6.52
C SER A 8 21.65 2.14 6.76
N LYS A 9 22.78 2.66 7.27
CA LYS A 9 22.98 4.08 7.65
C LYS A 9 22.95 5.09 6.47
N LYS A 10 22.59 4.64 5.27
CA LYS A 10 22.39 5.44 4.05
C LYS A 10 21.34 4.76 3.16
N ALA A 11 20.09 4.72 3.60
CA ALA A 11 18.99 4.20 2.78
C ALA A 11 18.36 5.34 1.96
N LEU A 12 19.13 5.92 1.04
CA LEU A 12 18.52 6.68 -0.05
C LEU A 12 17.77 5.68 -0.93
N ILE A 13 16.46 5.57 -0.73
CA ILE A 13 15.60 4.76 -1.60
C ILE A 13 15.57 5.45 -2.97
N ASN A 14 16.21 4.84 -3.96
CA ASN A 14 16.17 5.32 -5.34
C ASN A 14 14.89 4.84 -6.02
N ALA A 15 13.76 5.39 -5.62
CA ALA A 15 12.46 5.12 -6.22
C ALA A 15 11.92 6.40 -6.86
N LYS A 16 11.30 6.25 -8.04
CA LYS A 16 10.61 7.36 -8.73
C LYS A 16 9.45 7.89 -7.88
N GLU A 17 8.72 6.98 -7.25
CA GLU A 17 7.55 7.27 -6.41
C GLU A 17 7.56 6.37 -5.18
N ILE A 18 7.11 6.91 -4.04
CA ILE A 18 7.05 6.20 -2.77
C ILE A 18 5.65 6.37 -2.18
N ILE A 19 5.01 5.25 -1.86
CA ILE A 19 3.74 5.16 -1.13
C ILE A 19 4.01 4.61 0.26
N ILE A 20 3.55 5.31 1.29
CA ILE A 20 3.83 4.96 2.69
C ILE A 20 2.52 4.91 3.47
N ASP A 21 2.37 3.89 4.31
CA ASP A 21 1.32 3.88 5.31
C ASP A 21 1.54 5.02 6.32
N GLU A 22 0.53 5.85 6.57
CA GLU A 22 0.64 6.96 7.53
C GLU A 22 1.14 6.55 8.92
N ALA A 23 0.84 5.33 9.36
CA ALA A 23 1.30 4.79 10.65
C ALA A 23 2.74 4.26 10.62
N ALA A 24 3.33 4.04 9.44
CA ALA A 24 4.68 3.47 9.33
C ALA A 24 5.79 4.48 9.66
N CYS A 25 5.55 5.78 9.49
CA CYS A 25 6.53 6.83 9.77
C CYS A 25 5.88 8.12 10.27
N ASN A 26 6.52 8.77 11.25
CA ASN A 26 6.12 10.10 11.71
C ASN A 26 6.07 11.11 10.54
N LYS A 27 5.18 12.11 10.64
CA LYS A 27 4.75 13.02 9.56
C LYS A 27 5.88 13.79 8.82
N GLU A 28 7.09 13.83 9.38
CA GLU A 28 8.24 14.59 8.84
C GLU A 28 9.48 13.71 8.55
N CYS A 29 9.34 12.38 8.54
CA CYS A 29 10.48 11.45 8.42
C CYS A 29 11.54 11.61 9.55
N THR A 30 11.23 12.39 10.59
CA THR A 30 12.02 12.50 11.82
C THR A 30 11.91 11.19 12.59
N GLY A 31 13.04 10.49 12.71
CA GLY A 31 13.12 9.16 13.34
C GLY A 31 12.83 7.99 12.40
N CYS A 32 12.66 8.23 11.09
CA CYS A 32 12.64 7.18 10.08
C CYS A 32 13.93 7.19 9.26
N ASP A 33 14.51 6.01 9.02
CA ASP A 33 15.69 5.85 8.16
C ASP A 33 15.39 6.12 6.67
N ILE A 34 14.17 6.55 6.33
CA ILE A 34 13.67 6.75 4.97
C ILE A 34 13.66 8.24 4.64
N ILE A 35 14.63 8.67 3.83
CA ILE A 35 14.59 9.99 3.18
C ILE A 35 13.54 9.91 2.07
N CYS A 36 12.39 10.55 2.29
CA CYS A 36 11.28 10.48 1.36
C CYS A 36 11.40 11.59 0.29
N PRO A 37 11.56 11.27 -1.01
CA PRO A 37 11.04 12.15 -2.06
C PRO A 37 9.53 12.33 -1.86
N VAL A 38 8.89 13.24 -2.61
CA VAL A 38 7.43 13.50 -2.56
C VAL A 38 6.67 12.17 -2.38
N SER A 39 6.23 11.90 -1.15
CA SER A 39 5.69 10.61 -0.76
C SER A 39 4.19 10.72 -0.63
N ASP A 40 3.45 9.85 -1.30
CA ASP A 40 2.01 9.76 -1.10
C ASP A 40 1.75 8.95 0.18
N ARG A 41 1.19 9.63 1.17
CA ARG A 41 0.89 9.06 2.49
C ARG A 41 -0.56 8.67 2.52
N ILE A 42 -0.79 7.40 2.78
CA ILE A 42 -2.12 6.78 2.74
C ILE A 42 -2.34 6.02 4.03
N PRO A 43 -3.46 6.21 4.74
CA PRO A 43 -3.72 5.52 5.99
C PRO A 43 -4.27 4.10 5.74
N PHE A 44 -3.50 3.22 5.08
CA PHE A 44 -3.99 1.89 4.66
C PHE A 44 -4.50 1.07 5.84
N ALA A 45 -3.78 1.06 6.97
CA ALA A 45 -4.20 0.38 8.20
C ALA A 45 -5.57 0.87 8.69
N LYS A 46 -5.78 2.20 8.71
CA LYS A 46 -7.05 2.81 9.11
C LYS A 46 -8.16 2.43 8.13
N ILE A 47 -7.93 2.58 6.82
CA ILE A 47 -8.91 2.25 5.77
C ILE A 47 -9.32 0.78 5.87
N SER A 48 -8.37 -0.15 5.98
CA SER A 48 -8.68 -1.58 6.08
C SER A 48 -9.55 -1.91 7.30
N THR A 49 -9.34 -1.22 8.42
CA THR A 49 -10.10 -1.44 9.65
C THR A 49 -11.48 -0.79 9.58
N GLU A 50 -11.57 0.44 9.08
CA GLU A 50 -12.82 1.21 9.06
C GLU A 50 -13.75 0.80 7.89
N GLU A 51 -13.22 0.60 6.67
CA GLU A 51 -14.00 0.34 5.45
C GLU A 51 -14.16 -1.16 5.12
N PHE A 52 -13.26 -1.99 5.65
CA PHE A 52 -13.25 -3.44 5.39
C PHE A 52 -13.40 -4.27 6.65
N HIS A 53 -13.49 -3.61 7.82
CA HIS A 53 -13.65 -4.26 9.13
C HIS A 53 -12.61 -5.35 9.40
N SER A 54 -11.44 -5.27 8.74
CA SER A 54 -10.41 -6.28 8.83
C SER A 54 -9.05 -5.73 8.37
N PRO A 55 -8.01 -5.85 9.20
CA PRO A 55 -6.66 -5.37 8.86
C PRO A 55 -5.99 -6.19 7.76
N VAL A 56 -6.55 -7.34 7.37
CA VAL A 56 -5.94 -8.23 6.37
C VAL A 56 -5.92 -7.64 4.97
N PHE A 57 -6.75 -6.62 4.70
CA PHE A 57 -6.91 -6.03 3.37
C PHE A 57 -5.94 -4.87 3.06
N VAL A 58 -5.04 -4.51 3.99
CA VAL A 58 -4.02 -3.47 3.77
C VAL A 58 -3.24 -3.69 2.48
N ASN A 59 -2.83 -4.93 2.23
CA ASN A 59 -2.05 -5.30 1.04
C ASN A 59 -2.84 -5.08 -0.26
N MET A 60 -4.13 -5.40 -0.28
CA MET A 60 -4.98 -5.26 -1.45
C MET A 60 -5.21 -3.78 -1.77
N ILE A 61 -5.44 -2.96 -0.75
CA ILE A 61 -5.58 -1.51 -0.92
C ILE A 61 -4.27 -0.90 -1.43
N ALA A 62 -3.13 -1.28 -0.84
CA ALA A 62 -1.81 -0.82 -1.27
C ALA A 62 -1.49 -1.26 -2.72
N LEU A 63 -1.83 -2.49 -3.09
CA LEU A 63 -1.68 -2.99 -4.45
C LEU A 63 -2.55 -2.19 -5.44
N GLY A 64 -3.81 -1.93 -5.10
CA GLY A 64 -4.69 -1.09 -5.91
C GLY A 64 -4.06 0.28 -6.20
N ARG A 65 -3.55 0.95 -5.15
CA ARG A 65 -2.89 2.25 -5.32
C ARG A 65 -1.64 2.15 -6.19
N LEU A 66 -0.83 1.12 -5.99
CA LEU A 66 0.37 0.88 -6.79
C LEU A 66 0.02 0.75 -8.27
N LEU A 67 -1.01 -0.02 -8.61
CA LEU A 67 -1.46 -0.22 -10.01
C LEU A 67 -1.90 1.10 -10.66
N SER A 68 -2.60 1.97 -9.91
CA SER A 68 -3.03 3.29 -10.37
C SER A 68 -1.80 4.18 -10.68
N ILE A 69 -0.86 4.26 -9.73
CA ILE A 69 0.40 5.01 -9.87
C ILE A 69 1.20 4.59 -11.10
N ILE A 70 1.36 3.28 -11.34
CA ILE A 70 2.13 2.78 -12.48
C ILE A 70 1.34 2.73 -13.80
N GLY A 71 0.08 3.18 -13.79
CA GLY A 71 -0.76 3.30 -14.99
C GLY A 71 -1.26 1.96 -15.56
N ILE A 72 -1.33 0.90 -14.74
CA ILE A 72 -1.97 -0.35 -15.16
C ILE A 72 -3.48 -0.17 -15.07
N LYS A 73 -4.19 -0.44 -16.16
CA LYS A 73 -5.65 -0.41 -16.19
C LYS A 73 -6.21 -1.58 -15.40
N ILE A 74 -7.00 -1.29 -14.36
CA ILE A 74 -7.59 -2.32 -13.50
C ILE A 74 -8.51 -3.27 -14.27
N GLU A 75 -9.15 -2.81 -15.36
CA GLU A 75 -10.00 -3.65 -16.21
C GLU A 75 -9.23 -4.75 -16.96
N LYS A 76 -7.90 -4.64 -17.06
CA LYS A 76 -7.05 -5.61 -17.76
C LYS A 76 -6.50 -6.70 -16.85
N VAL A 77 -6.77 -6.64 -15.55
CA VAL A 77 -6.28 -7.62 -14.58
C VAL A 77 -7.35 -8.67 -14.35
N ASP A 78 -7.00 -9.93 -14.58
CA ASP A 78 -7.88 -11.07 -14.31
C ASP A 78 -7.71 -11.53 -12.86
N PHE A 79 -8.47 -10.89 -11.96
CA PHE A 79 -8.40 -11.18 -10.54
C PHE A 79 -8.86 -12.59 -10.16
N GLU A 80 -9.72 -13.24 -10.97
CA GLU A 80 -10.20 -14.59 -10.65
C GLU A 80 -9.08 -15.61 -10.79
N THR A 81 -8.24 -15.44 -11.82
CA THR A 81 -7.07 -16.29 -12.04
C THR A 81 -5.90 -15.96 -11.11
N GLU A 82 -5.73 -14.69 -10.72
CA GLU A 82 -4.62 -14.26 -9.87
C GLU A 82 -4.89 -14.48 -8.37
N PHE A 83 -6.14 -14.34 -7.93
CA PHE A 83 -6.52 -14.58 -6.54
C PHE A 83 -7.18 -15.95 -6.39
N HIS A 84 -6.37 -16.96 -6.11
CA HIS A 84 -6.84 -18.28 -5.65
C HIS A 84 -7.36 -18.23 -4.20
N SER A 85 -8.36 -17.39 -3.94
CA SER A 85 -8.79 -16.98 -2.60
C SER A 85 -10.26 -17.23 -2.37
N ARG A 86 -10.60 -17.74 -1.18
CA ARG A 86 -11.98 -17.80 -0.68
C ARG A 86 -12.61 -16.40 -0.51
N PHE A 87 -11.80 -15.35 -0.50
CA PHE A 87 -12.17 -13.95 -0.32
C PHE A 87 -11.96 -13.13 -1.60
N LEU A 88 -12.17 -13.74 -2.77
CA LEU A 88 -11.98 -13.11 -4.07
C LEU A 88 -12.75 -11.79 -4.18
N GLU A 89 -14.00 -11.77 -3.73
CA GLU A 89 -14.86 -10.59 -3.80
C GLU A 89 -14.32 -9.45 -2.93
N GLU A 90 -13.99 -9.72 -1.66
CA GLU A 90 -13.48 -8.71 -0.74
C GLU A 90 -12.08 -8.22 -1.12
N ASN A 91 -11.21 -9.11 -1.61
CA ASN A 91 -9.90 -8.73 -2.14
C ASN A 91 -10.05 -7.81 -3.35
N THR A 92 -10.95 -8.16 -4.28
CA THR A 92 -11.22 -7.34 -5.46
C THR A 92 -11.81 -5.98 -5.07
N ARG A 93 -12.71 -5.94 -4.08
CA ARG A 93 -13.25 -4.68 -3.54
C ARG A 93 -12.17 -3.80 -2.93
N ALA A 94 -11.28 -4.39 -2.12
CA ALA A 94 -10.17 -3.69 -1.48
C ALA A 94 -9.18 -3.13 -2.49
N LEU A 95 -8.88 -3.90 -3.53
CA LEU A 95 -8.00 -3.47 -4.61
C LEU A 95 -8.62 -2.34 -5.44
N LYS A 96 -9.89 -2.45 -5.83
CA LYS A 96 -10.61 -1.37 -6.55
C LYS A 96 -10.70 -0.08 -5.73
N TYR A 97 -10.91 -0.21 -4.42
CA TYR A 97 -10.88 0.94 -3.51
C TYR A 97 -9.50 1.61 -3.51
N GLY A 98 -8.42 0.84 -3.37
CA GLY A 98 -7.06 1.37 -3.40
C GLY A 98 -6.71 2.04 -4.73
N TYR A 99 -7.20 1.48 -5.84
CA TYR A 99 -6.96 2.00 -7.20
C TYR A 99 -7.52 3.39 -7.41
N THR A 100 -8.73 3.63 -6.91
CA THR A 100 -9.48 4.89 -7.05
C THR A 100 -9.27 5.84 -5.87
N TYR A 101 -8.31 5.56 -5.00
CA TYR A 101 -8.09 6.33 -3.78
C TYR A 101 -7.68 7.77 -4.09
N ARG A 102 -8.58 8.72 -3.79
CA ARG A 102 -8.43 10.17 -4.02
C ARG A 102 -8.34 10.58 -5.51
N ASP A 103 -8.87 9.75 -6.41
CA ASP A 103 -9.10 10.12 -7.82
C ASP A 103 -10.35 11.01 -7.99
#